data_AF-A0A934KU90-F1
#
_entry.id   AF-A0A934KU90-F1
#
_cell.length_a   1.000
_cell.length_b   1.000
_cell.length_c   1.000
_cell.angle_alpha   90.00
_cell.angle_beta   90.00
_cell.angle_gamma   90.00
#
_symmetry.space_group_name_H-M   'P 1'
#
loop_
_entity.id
_entity.type
_entity.pdbx_description
1 polymer ?
#
loop_
_entity_poly.entity_id
_entity_poly.type
_entity_poly.pdbx_seq_one_letter_code
_entity_poly.pdbx_strand_id
1 'polypeptide(L)'
;MFRVRFIRLTAMLALSGTSLAQTTLHPGIVATATDGQRTVKFALPTPNFTFLASESIHPTLKPEFRVEWNGVLKLARSGRYTLHADAKVFVDGKELRGKPTQLEAGERALKIEFTRKPGATARVQLQWECEHFAREPVPHTAFANREVGWLASVDAQLTAKGVSPAPLQEFHRLTRQLKCGECHELYGPAKRELEGAEAPPSLTDSGNKLRASWLTQVLVSNKRVRPWMKLVPEHGGEAARSLVNLFAQHAGAELGEGTTVPQPSPVQVAEGVKLLGKGEGGLACINCHDFAGHRSAGDLRGPDMTEMHARIRTDWLLRWLREPSRLQPGTAMPAFFSDMPAAQAHAKMTALVNALAAGKSLPLPEGLLDGPQDFRLVVRDEPVVFRTFIADSSTRSIAVGLPGGVNYVFDAEQCRVRFAWSGEFLDVAPVWTGRGGGPAKALGKRFFTAPIGNPLRIGNPDAEPQLKFLGYRLVNKFPEFSFEVNGVLVRQRVRKATAEDSLDWEFEVAQTGDAVWYLAPKGISTTLAGDIGVLADGRLRLAPGTRSFIATVSAK
;
A
#
# COMPACT_ATOMS: atom_id res chain seq x y z
N MET A 1 -77.38 -3.69 -17.36
CA MET A 1 -76.87 -2.43 -16.77
C MET A 1 -75.57 -2.05 -17.46
N PHE A 2 -75.44 -0.77 -17.79
CA PHE A 2 -74.63 -0.21 -18.88
C PHE A 2 -73.12 -0.54 -18.86
N ARG A 3 -72.60 -1.03 -19.99
CA ARG A 3 -71.16 -0.96 -20.32
C ARG A 3 -70.97 0.01 -21.49
N VAL A 4 -70.49 1.20 -21.16
CA VAL A 4 -70.13 2.25 -22.12
C VAL A 4 -68.80 1.87 -22.79
N ARG A 5 -68.79 1.81 -24.13
CA ARG A 5 -67.56 1.75 -24.95
C ARG A 5 -67.07 3.18 -25.16
N PHE A 6 -65.87 3.49 -24.68
CA PHE A 6 -65.10 4.65 -25.14
C PHE A 6 -63.94 4.19 -26.00
N ILE A 7 -64.02 4.54 -27.28
CA ILE A 7 -62.93 4.46 -28.25
C ILE A 7 -61.95 5.58 -27.90
N ARG A 8 -60.70 5.25 -27.57
CA ARG A 8 -59.60 6.22 -27.55
C ARG A 8 -58.76 6.06 -28.80
N LEU A 9 -58.87 7.07 -29.67
CA LEU A 9 -57.98 7.32 -30.79
C LEU A 9 -56.65 7.84 -30.22
N THR A 10 -55.57 7.09 -30.36
CA THR A 10 -54.22 7.55 -29.98
C THR A 10 -53.49 7.96 -31.26
N ALA A 11 -53.38 9.26 -31.48
CA ALA A 11 -52.52 9.81 -32.51
C ALA A 11 -51.05 9.60 -32.10
N MET A 12 -50.30 8.80 -32.87
CA MET A 12 -48.85 8.69 -32.74
C MET A 12 -48.20 9.96 -33.30
N LEU A 13 -47.75 10.84 -32.40
CA LEU A 13 -46.76 11.86 -32.73
C LEU A 13 -45.38 11.16 -32.75
N ALA A 14 -44.83 10.94 -33.94
CA ALA A 14 -43.48 10.44 -34.10
C ALA A 14 -42.47 11.54 -33.74
N LEU A 15 -42.09 11.61 -32.46
CA LEU A 15 -40.87 12.29 -32.04
C LEU A 15 -39.70 11.39 -32.42
N SER A 16 -39.03 11.72 -33.52
CA SER A 16 -37.72 11.20 -33.88
C SER A 16 -36.69 11.68 -32.85
N GLY A 17 -36.68 11.04 -31.68
CA GLY A 17 -35.59 11.14 -30.73
C GLY A 17 -34.42 10.33 -31.28
N THR A 18 -33.43 11.01 -31.87
CA THR A 18 -32.08 10.45 -31.97
C THR A 18 -31.63 10.13 -30.56
N SER A 19 -31.64 8.85 -30.19
CA SER A 19 -30.97 8.39 -28.98
C SER A 19 -29.48 8.67 -29.20
N LEU A 20 -28.97 9.76 -28.65
CA LEU A 20 -27.53 9.90 -28.46
C LEU A 20 -27.14 8.76 -27.52
N ALA A 21 -26.55 7.70 -28.09
CA ALA A 21 -25.90 6.68 -27.31
C ALA A 21 -24.94 7.40 -26.35
N GLN A 22 -25.14 7.26 -25.03
CA GLN A 22 -24.19 7.71 -24.04
C GLN A 22 -22.89 6.93 -24.28
N THR A 23 -22.00 7.49 -25.11
CA THR A 23 -20.69 6.91 -25.36
C THR A 23 -19.96 6.78 -24.02
N THR A 24 -19.54 5.55 -23.70
CA THR A 24 -18.82 5.24 -22.47
C THR A 24 -17.56 6.11 -22.36
N LEU A 25 -17.39 6.80 -21.23
CA LEU A 25 -16.16 7.53 -20.95
C LEU A 25 -15.05 6.60 -20.48
N HIS A 26 -13.87 6.75 -21.06
CA HIS A 26 -12.63 6.13 -20.61
C HIS A 26 -11.83 7.12 -19.75
N PRO A 27 -11.16 6.68 -18.67
CA PRO A 27 -10.23 7.53 -17.91
C PRO A 27 -9.08 8.07 -18.79
N GLY A 28 -8.63 9.29 -18.50
CA GLY A 28 -7.51 9.92 -19.20
C GLY A 28 -7.87 10.65 -20.49
N ILE A 29 -6.87 11.20 -21.16
CA ILE A 29 -6.95 12.07 -22.35
C ILE A 29 -6.16 11.47 -23.52
N VAL A 30 -6.56 11.75 -24.77
CA VAL A 30 -5.92 11.18 -25.96
C VAL A 30 -4.91 12.16 -26.55
N ALA A 31 -3.65 11.74 -26.64
CA ALA A 31 -2.57 12.45 -27.30
C ALA A 31 -2.45 12.01 -28.78
N THR A 32 -2.36 12.97 -29.68
CA THR A 32 -1.90 12.79 -31.06
C THR A 32 -0.58 13.55 -31.19
N ALA A 33 0.54 12.82 -31.29
CA ALA A 33 1.88 13.39 -31.32
C ALA A 33 2.59 13.12 -32.65
N THR A 34 3.42 14.06 -33.10
CA THR A 34 4.18 13.95 -34.35
C THR A 34 5.55 14.63 -34.25
N ASP A 35 6.55 14.05 -34.91
CA ASP A 35 7.88 14.65 -35.12
C ASP A 35 8.07 15.19 -36.55
N GLY A 36 6.97 15.29 -37.31
CA GLY A 36 6.95 15.70 -38.72
C GLY A 36 7.19 14.56 -39.72
N GLN A 37 7.73 13.41 -39.29
CA GLN A 37 7.89 12.21 -40.13
C GLN A 37 6.89 11.11 -39.75
N ARG A 38 6.60 11.00 -38.46
CA ARG A 38 5.69 10.00 -37.90
C ARG A 38 4.63 10.69 -37.07
N THR A 39 3.47 10.06 -37.01
CA THR A 39 2.35 10.48 -36.17
C THR A 39 1.86 9.26 -35.41
N VAL A 40 1.63 9.43 -34.10
CA VAL A 40 1.15 8.39 -33.21
C VAL A 40 0.01 8.94 -32.36
N LYS A 41 -0.94 8.06 -32.05
CA LYS A 41 -2.10 8.38 -31.23
C LYS A 41 -2.20 7.41 -30.07
N PHE A 42 -2.31 7.92 -28.85
CA PHE A 42 -2.27 7.13 -27.62
C PHE A 42 -2.97 7.86 -26.49
N ALA A 43 -3.55 7.14 -25.54
CA ALA A 43 -4.14 7.71 -24.33
C ALA A 43 -3.07 7.92 -23.26
N LEU A 44 -3.29 8.87 -22.36
CA LEU A 44 -2.53 9.15 -21.14
C LEU A 44 -3.49 9.55 -20.00
N PRO A 45 -3.19 9.30 -18.73
CA PRO A 45 -4.06 9.69 -17.61
C PRO A 45 -4.11 11.20 -17.37
N THR A 46 -3.05 11.92 -17.74
CA THR A 46 -2.94 13.38 -17.70
C THR A 46 -2.12 13.83 -18.91
N PRO A 47 -2.19 15.10 -19.33
CA PRO A 47 -1.27 15.65 -20.31
C PRO A 47 0.13 15.94 -19.71
N ASN A 48 0.35 15.62 -18.43
CA ASN A 48 1.49 16.11 -17.67
C ASN A 48 2.74 15.27 -17.96
N PHE A 49 3.89 15.94 -18.08
CA PHE A 49 5.20 15.28 -18.11
C PHE A 49 6.34 16.23 -17.75
N THR A 50 7.49 15.66 -17.38
CA THR A 50 8.78 16.35 -17.26
C THR A 50 9.82 15.53 -18.01
N PHE A 51 10.45 16.09 -19.05
CA PHE A 51 11.41 15.41 -19.91
C PHE A 51 12.76 16.15 -20.01
N LEU A 52 13.83 15.37 -20.06
CA LEU A 52 15.18 15.78 -20.42
C LEU A 52 15.28 16.06 -21.92
N ALA A 53 16.31 16.80 -22.33
CA ALA A 53 16.50 17.25 -23.72
C ALA A 53 16.43 16.13 -24.77
N SER A 54 16.93 14.93 -24.45
CA SER A 54 16.99 13.77 -25.35
C SER A 54 15.77 12.85 -25.31
N GLU A 55 14.84 13.05 -24.38
CA GLU A 55 13.68 12.18 -24.18
C GLU A 55 12.53 12.58 -25.10
N SER A 56 11.62 11.66 -25.44
CA SER A 56 10.41 11.96 -26.24
C SER A 56 9.14 11.50 -25.54
N ILE A 57 8.00 12.05 -25.96
CA ILE A 57 6.67 11.66 -25.44
C ILE A 57 6.29 10.24 -25.87
N HIS A 58 6.86 9.75 -26.96
CA HIS A 58 6.60 8.42 -27.50
C HIS A 58 7.89 7.84 -28.10
N PRO A 59 8.17 6.53 -27.91
CA PRO A 59 9.44 5.92 -28.33
C PRO A 59 9.74 6.02 -29.81
N THR A 60 8.73 6.05 -30.68
CA THR A 60 8.92 6.07 -32.14
C THR A 60 9.14 7.46 -32.72
N LEU A 61 9.03 8.51 -31.89
CA LEU A 61 9.18 9.91 -32.28
C LEU A 61 10.53 10.45 -31.82
N LYS A 62 11.09 11.40 -32.57
CA LYS A 62 12.25 12.19 -32.14
C LYS A 62 11.95 13.05 -30.91
N PRO A 63 12.98 13.58 -30.22
CA PRO A 63 12.79 14.48 -29.09
C PRO A 63 12.06 15.78 -29.48
N GLU A 64 12.21 16.24 -30.72
CA GLU A 64 11.45 17.35 -31.30
C GLU A 64 10.07 16.86 -31.75
N PHE A 65 9.05 17.13 -30.93
CA PHE A 65 7.67 16.75 -31.24
C PHE A 65 6.68 17.90 -31.03
N ARG A 66 5.55 17.75 -31.70
CA ARG A 66 4.30 18.47 -31.42
C ARG A 66 3.27 17.46 -30.93
N VAL A 67 2.43 17.87 -30.01
CA VAL A 67 1.36 17.02 -29.48
C VAL A 67 0.11 17.84 -29.26
N GLU A 68 -1.01 17.25 -29.66
CA GLU A 68 -2.35 17.71 -29.36
C GLU A 68 -3.02 16.68 -28.45
N TRP A 69 -3.55 17.12 -27.31
CA TRP A 69 -4.42 16.28 -26.50
C TRP A 69 -5.88 16.66 -26.69
N ASN A 70 -6.75 15.66 -26.83
CA ASN A 70 -8.20 15.81 -26.91
C ASN A 70 -8.89 14.92 -25.88
N GLY A 71 -9.93 15.45 -25.25
CA GLY A 71 -10.77 14.71 -24.31
C GLY A 71 -11.79 15.57 -23.61
N VAL A 72 -12.04 15.23 -22.35
CA VAL A 72 -13.05 15.82 -21.48
C VAL A 72 -12.37 16.29 -20.21
N LEU A 73 -12.66 17.54 -19.84
CA LEU A 73 -12.41 18.08 -18.51
C LEU A 73 -13.71 17.98 -17.70
N LYS A 74 -13.68 17.21 -16.62
CA LYS A 74 -14.81 17.06 -15.70
C LYS A 74 -14.71 18.10 -14.59
N LEU A 75 -15.71 18.98 -14.51
CA LEU A 75 -15.83 20.00 -13.49
C LEU A 75 -16.88 19.57 -12.46
N ALA A 76 -16.50 19.43 -11.20
CA ALA A 76 -17.44 19.06 -10.15
C ALA A 76 -18.39 20.22 -9.78
N ARG A 77 -17.99 21.47 -10.06
CA ARG A 77 -18.67 22.70 -9.62
C ARG A 77 -18.57 23.75 -10.73
N SER A 78 -19.58 24.60 -10.86
CA SER A 78 -19.48 25.81 -11.70
C SER A 78 -18.63 26.85 -10.97
N GLY A 79 -17.95 27.72 -11.72
CA GLY A 79 -17.17 28.79 -11.13
C GLY A 79 -16.30 29.54 -12.14
N ARG A 80 -15.57 30.54 -11.65
CA ARG A 80 -14.54 31.26 -12.43
C ARG A 80 -13.22 30.53 -12.34
N TYR A 81 -12.89 29.77 -13.39
CA TYR A 81 -11.66 28.99 -13.48
C TYR A 81 -10.57 29.73 -14.26
N THR A 82 -9.33 29.66 -13.77
CA THR A 82 -8.14 30.04 -14.54
C THR A 82 -7.31 28.79 -14.80
N LEU A 83 -6.94 28.55 -16.06
CA LEU A 83 -6.10 27.41 -16.47
C LEU A 83 -4.67 27.87 -16.78
N HIS A 84 -3.69 27.19 -16.22
CA HIS A 84 -2.27 27.50 -16.39
C HIS A 84 -1.52 26.29 -16.94
N ALA A 85 -0.76 26.49 -18.01
CA ALA A 85 0.16 25.49 -18.57
C ALA A 85 1.20 26.20 -19.44
N ASP A 86 2.33 25.56 -19.72
CA ASP A 86 3.21 25.95 -20.83
C ASP A 86 2.75 25.32 -22.16
N ALA A 87 1.47 25.48 -22.45
CA ALA A 87 0.77 24.94 -23.62
C ALA A 87 -0.45 25.81 -23.91
N LYS A 88 -0.99 25.76 -25.14
CA LYS A 88 -2.30 26.36 -25.42
C LYS A 88 -3.39 25.43 -24.88
N VAL A 89 -4.40 25.99 -24.24
CA VAL A 89 -5.48 25.23 -23.61
C VAL A 89 -6.81 25.78 -24.07
N PHE A 90 -7.62 24.90 -24.65
CA PHE A 90 -8.94 25.19 -25.18
C PHE A 90 -9.98 24.42 -24.40
N VAL A 91 -11.02 25.11 -23.95
CA VAL A 91 -12.20 24.50 -23.34
C VAL A 91 -13.43 24.93 -24.13
N ASP A 92 -14.18 23.97 -24.63
CA ASP A 92 -15.33 24.16 -25.54
C ASP A 92 -14.99 25.08 -26.73
N GLY A 93 -13.81 24.86 -27.30
CA GLY A 93 -13.30 25.58 -28.46
C GLY A 93 -12.72 26.97 -28.17
N LYS A 94 -12.76 27.46 -26.92
CA LYS A 94 -12.22 28.78 -26.54
C LYS A 94 -10.86 28.63 -25.88
N GLU A 95 -9.85 29.41 -26.31
CA GLU A 95 -8.53 29.43 -25.66
C GLU A 95 -8.59 30.17 -24.33
N LEU A 96 -8.29 29.48 -23.23
CA LEU A 96 -8.49 29.99 -21.86
C LEU A 96 -7.19 30.26 -21.08
N ARG A 97 -6.01 30.01 -21.66
CA ARG A 97 -4.73 30.05 -20.93
C ARG A 97 -4.55 31.39 -20.18
N GLY A 98 -4.46 31.31 -18.85
CA GLY A 98 -4.23 32.44 -17.94
C GLY A 98 -5.39 33.42 -17.81
N LYS A 99 -6.57 33.13 -18.38
CA LYS A 99 -7.74 34.02 -18.35
C LYS A 99 -8.83 33.44 -17.43
N PRO A 100 -9.22 34.14 -16.37
CA PRO A 100 -10.36 33.75 -15.56
C PRO A 100 -11.63 33.66 -16.43
N THR A 101 -12.23 32.48 -16.46
CA THR A 101 -13.37 32.17 -17.35
C THR A 101 -14.46 31.48 -16.56
N GLN A 102 -15.71 31.92 -16.73
CA GLN A 102 -16.86 31.24 -16.17
C GLN A 102 -17.05 29.89 -16.87
N LEU A 103 -16.97 28.80 -16.12
CA LEU A 103 -17.22 27.44 -16.62
C LEU A 103 -18.32 26.79 -15.77
N GLU A 104 -19.20 26.07 -16.45
CA GLU A 104 -20.28 25.32 -15.80
C GLU A 104 -19.81 23.92 -15.39
N ALA A 105 -20.35 23.40 -14.29
CA ALA A 105 -20.14 22.03 -13.86
C ALA A 105 -20.50 21.03 -14.96
N GLY A 106 -19.91 19.85 -14.87
CA GLY A 106 -20.10 18.75 -15.79
C GLY A 106 -18.93 18.57 -16.75
N GLU A 107 -19.22 17.94 -17.88
CA GLU A 107 -18.22 17.57 -18.88
C GLU A 107 -17.99 18.70 -19.87
N ARG A 108 -16.73 19.15 -19.99
CA ARG A 108 -16.32 20.18 -20.95
C ARG A 108 -15.36 19.59 -21.96
N ALA A 109 -15.50 19.97 -23.23
CA ALA A 109 -14.56 19.53 -24.26
C ALA A 109 -13.20 20.18 -23.98
N LEU A 110 -12.13 19.38 -23.90
CA LEU A 110 -10.79 19.85 -23.61
C LEU A 110 -9.86 19.54 -24.78
N LYS A 111 -9.13 20.57 -25.22
CA LYS A 111 -8.03 20.44 -26.16
C LYS A 111 -6.78 21.16 -25.63
N ILE A 112 -5.62 20.54 -25.76
CA ILE A 112 -4.33 21.13 -25.35
C ILE A 112 -3.34 20.98 -26.50
N GLU A 113 -2.61 22.04 -26.83
CA GLU A 113 -1.58 22.01 -27.87
C GLU A 113 -0.22 22.39 -27.30
N PHE A 114 0.77 21.54 -27.52
CA PHE A 114 2.15 21.77 -27.12
C PHE A 114 3.10 21.52 -28.30
N THR A 115 4.08 22.42 -28.46
CA THR A 115 5.20 22.26 -29.37
C THR A 115 6.47 22.38 -28.58
N ARG A 116 7.29 21.33 -28.60
CA ARG A 116 8.54 21.34 -27.86
C ARG A 116 9.57 22.23 -28.55
N LYS A 117 10.30 23.03 -27.76
CA LYS A 117 11.48 23.77 -28.22
C LYS A 117 12.68 22.80 -28.38
N PRO A 118 13.41 22.83 -29.51
CA PRO A 118 14.58 21.97 -29.73
C PRO A 118 15.64 22.10 -28.63
N GLY A 119 16.26 20.98 -28.24
CA GLY A 119 17.37 20.93 -27.28
C GLY A 119 17.04 21.30 -25.82
N ALA A 120 15.81 21.71 -25.51
CA ALA A 120 15.40 22.11 -24.17
C ALA A 120 14.80 20.95 -23.37
N THR A 121 14.91 21.03 -22.04
CA THR A 121 14.00 20.28 -21.17
C THR A 121 12.57 20.73 -21.44
N ALA A 122 11.61 19.81 -21.28
CA ALA A 122 10.21 20.08 -21.57
C ALA A 122 9.37 19.68 -20.38
N ARG A 123 8.49 20.57 -19.93
CA ARG A 123 7.54 20.28 -18.86
C ARG A 123 6.17 20.80 -19.22
N VAL A 124 5.18 19.92 -19.19
CA VAL A 124 3.76 20.28 -19.26
C VAL A 124 3.13 19.85 -17.95
N GLN A 125 2.46 20.78 -17.27
CA GLN A 125 1.60 20.47 -16.14
C GLN A 125 0.38 21.39 -16.22
N LEU A 126 -0.79 20.82 -16.49
CA LEU A 126 -2.03 21.59 -16.46
C LEU A 126 -2.39 21.87 -15.00
N GLN A 127 -2.50 23.13 -14.66
CA GLN A 127 -2.94 23.60 -13.35
C GLN A 127 -4.21 24.43 -13.49
N TRP A 128 -5.03 24.43 -12.45
CA TRP A 128 -6.25 25.21 -12.37
C TRP A 128 -6.35 25.92 -11.02
N GLU A 129 -7.13 26.98 -11.00
CA GLU A 129 -7.58 27.64 -9.77
C GLU A 129 -9.01 28.15 -9.98
N CYS A 130 -9.74 28.29 -8.88
CA CYS A 130 -11.03 28.98 -8.88
C CYS A 130 -11.28 29.58 -7.50
N GLU A 131 -12.41 30.27 -7.33
CA GLU A 131 -12.77 30.88 -6.04
C GLU A 131 -12.92 29.88 -4.88
N HIS A 132 -13.04 28.58 -5.17
CA HIS A 132 -13.13 27.53 -4.16
C HIS A 132 -11.78 26.93 -3.74
N PHE A 133 -10.71 27.10 -4.52
CA PHE A 133 -9.40 26.53 -4.20
C PHE A 133 -8.25 27.25 -4.90
N ALA A 134 -7.09 27.28 -4.23
CA ALA A 134 -5.87 27.84 -4.78
C ALA A 134 -5.30 27.01 -5.94
N ARG A 135 -4.40 27.62 -6.72
CA ARG A 135 -3.72 26.98 -7.85
C ARG A 135 -3.13 25.62 -7.52
N GLU A 136 -3.55 24.61 -8.28
CA GLU A 136 -3.10 23.23 -8.15
C GLU A 136 -3.04 22.51 -9.50
N PRO A 137 -2.26 21.42 -9.64
CA PRO A 137 -2.37 20.53 -10.79
C PRO A 137 -3.77 19.95 -10.92
N VAL A 138 -4.30 19.92 -12.15
CA VAL A 138 -5.56 19.25 -12.46
C VAL A 138 -5.38 17.75 -12.19
N PRO A 139 -6.18 17.13 -11.31
CA PRO A 139 -6.00 15.72 -10.96
C PRO A 139 -6.39 14.82 -12.13
N HIS A 140 -5.78 13.63 -12.19
CA HIS A 140 -6.08 12.64 -13.23
C HIS A 140 -7.58 12.26 -13.32
N THR A 141 -8.28 12.31 -12.18
CA THR A 141 -9.72 12.07 -12.05
C THR A 141 -10.57 13.04 -12.85
N ALA A 142 -10.05 14.23 -13.18
CA ALA A 142 -10.75 15.24 -13.98
C ALA A 142 -10.66 14.98 -15.48
N PHE A 143 -9.79 14.07 -15.96
CA PHE A 143 -9.65 13.78 -17.39
C PHE A 143 -10.44 12.52 -17.78
N ALA A 144 -11.13 12.59 -18.91
CA ALA A 144 -11.74 11.45 -19.57
C ALA A 144 -11.69 11.61 -21.09
N ASN A 145 -11.96 10.54 -21.84
CA ASN A 145 -12.03 10.57 -23.30
C ASN A 145 -13.06 9.56 -23.82
N ARG A 146 -13.43 9.70 -25.09
CA ARG A 146 -14.44 8.84 -25.76
C ARG A 146 -13.86 7.97 -26.87
N GLU A 147 -12.56 8.01 -27.08
CA GLU A 147 -11.95 7.49 -28.30
C GLU A 147 -11.06 6.28 -28.06
N VAL A 148 -10.21 6.32 -27.02
CA VAL A 148 -9.15 5.33 -26.82
C VAL A 148 -9.15 4.86 -25.38
N GLY A 149 -9.40 3.56 -25.20
CA GLY A 149 -9.17 2.88 -23.94
C GLY A 149 -7.66 2.81 -23.62
N TRP A 150 -7.31 3.10 -22.37
CA TRP A 150 -5.93 3.17 -21.91
C TRP A 150 -5.10 1.91 -22.17
N LEU A 151 -5.65 0.72 -21.87
CA LEU A 151 -4.92 -0.55 -21.97
C LEU A 151 -4.40 -0.82 -23.40
N ALA A 152 -5.26 -0.62 -24.41
CA ALA A 152 -4.91 -0.80 -25.81
C ALA A 152 -3.78 0.16 -26.25
N SER A 153 -3.79 1.39 -25.74
CA SER A 153 -2.75 2.38 -25.97
C SER A 153 -1.39 1.94 -25.41
N VAL A 154 -1.35 1.41 -24.19
CA VAL A 154 -0.10 0.95 -23.56
C VAL A 154 0.47 -0.28 -24.28
N ASP A 155 -0.38 -1.22 -24.69
CA ASP A 155 0.07 -2.42 -25.42
C ASP A 155 0.73 -2.04 -26.75
N ALA A 156 0.12 -1.11 -27.50
CA ALA A 156 0.70 -0.60 -28.74
C ALA A 156 2.06 0.09 -28.49
N GLN A 157 2.18 0.89 -27.43
CA GLN A 157 3.45 1.54 -27.07
C GLN A 157 4.55 0.53 -26.78
N LEU A 158 4.28 -0.53 -26.01
CA LEU A 158 5.29 -1.50 -25.59
C LEU A 158 5.86 -2.35 -26.73
N THR A 159 5.10 -2.52 -27.82
CA THR A 159 5.56 -3.26 -29.01
C THR A 159 6.35 -2.39 -29.98
N ALA A 160 6.35 -1.07 -29.80
CA ALA A 160 6.94 -0.13 -30.73
C ALA A 160 8.48 -0.09 -30.63
N LYS A 161 9.15 -0.21 -31.78
CA LYS A 161 10.62 -0.09 -31.86
C LYS A 161 11.06 1.37 -31.65
N GLY A 162 11.77 1.62 -30.56
CA GLY A 162 12.18 2.97 -30.16
C GLY A 162 13.26 3.59 -31.03
N VAL A 163 13.13 4.90 -31.27
CA VAL A 163 14.10 5.81 -31.89
C VAL A 163 14.61 6.83 -30.87
N SER A 164 13.89 7.07 -29.77
CA SER A 164 14.31 7.96 -28.68
C SER A 164 13.90 7.40 -27.31
N PRO A 165 14.65 7.70 -26.23
CA PRO A 165 14.23 7.38 -24.87
C PRO A 165 12.85 7.98 -24.57
N ALA A 166 11.91 7.19 -24.07
CA ALA A 166 10.55 7.64 -23.76
C ALA A 166 10.17 7.25 -22.32
N PRO A 167 10.30 8.17 -21.34
CA PRO A 167 10.04 7.88 -19.94
C PRO A 167 8.65 7.31 -19.65
N LEU A 168 7.62 7.74 -20.39
CA LEU A 168 6.27 7.21 -20.22
C LEU A 168 6.19 5.72 -20.60
N GLN A 169 6.77 5.34 -21.74
CA GLN A 169 6.84 3.93 -22.15
C GLN A 169 7.67 3.11 -21.15
N GLU A 170 8.81 3.64 -20.71
CA GLU A 170 9.69 2.95 -19.75
C GLU A 170 9.00 2.74 -18.39
N PHE A 171 8.22 3.73 -17.93
CA PHE A 171 7.37 3.57 -16.75
C PHE A 171 6.40 2.40 -16.91
N HIS A 172 5.71 2.28 -18.04
CA HIS A 172 4.81 1.17 -18.32
C HIS A 172 5.53 -0.17 -18.42
N ARG A 173 6.71 -0.20 -19.05
CA ARG A 173 7.51 -1.41 -19.20
C ARG A 173 7.93 -1.96 -17.84
N LEU A 174 8.50 -1.10 -16.98
CA LEU A 174 9.00 -1.50 -15.66
C LEU A 174 7.88 -1.86 -14.68
N THR A 175 6.79 -1.09 -14.64
CA THR A 175 5.65 -1.42 -13.76
C THR A 175 4.98 -2.76 -14.14
N ARG A 176 4.97 -3.13 -15.42
CA ARG A 176 4.52 -4.46 -15.88
C ARG A 176 5.55 -5.55 -15.58
N GLN A 177 6.84 -5.30 -15.85
CA GLN A 177 7.91 -6.25 -15.56
C GLN A 177 7.95 -6.62 -14.07
N LEU A 178 7.75 -5.63 -13.19
CA LEU A 178 7.67 -5.79 -11.74
C LEU A 178 6.27 -6.16 -11.24
N LYS A 179 5.33 -6.47 -12.14
CA LYS A 179 3.97 -6.95 -11.83
C LYS A 179 3.18 -6.04 -10.88
N CYS A 180 3.43 -4.73 -10.88
CA CYS A 180 2.75 -3.78 -9.99
C CYS A 180 1.22 -3.80 -10.16
N GLY A 181 0.75 -4.00 -11.41
CA GLY A 181 -0.67 -4.05 -11.77
C GLY A 181 -1.43 -5.30 -11.31
N GLU A 182 -0.76 -6.29 -10.72
CA GLU A 182 -1.45 -7.46 -10.13
C GLU A 182 -2.15 -7.12 -8.80
N CYS A 183 -1.73 -6.02 -8.15
CA CYS A 183 -2.34 -5.54 -6.91
C CYS A 183 -2.78 -4.07 -7.02
N HIS A 184 -1.94 -3.21 -7.60
CA HIS A 184 -2.21 -1.79 -7.67
C HIS A 184 -3.07 -1.42 -8.88
N GLU A 185 -4.00 -0.49 -8.66
CA GLU A 185 -4.57 0.28 -9.77
C GLU A 185 -3.47 1.13 -10.43
N LEU A 186 -3.34 0.95 -11.74
CA LEU A 186 -2.53 1.76 -12.64
C LEU A 186 -3.44 2.27 -13.76
N TYR A 187 -4.14 3.37 -13.47
CA TYR A 187 -5.02 4.11 -14.40
C TYR A 187 -6.28 3.33 -14.83
N GLY A 188 -7.18 3.09 -13.88
CA GLY A 188 -8.40 2.28 -14.06
C GLY A 188 -8.53 1.22 -12.96
N PRO A 189 -9.69 0.54 -12.84
CA PRO A 189 -9.97 -0.32 -11.69
C PRO A 189 -8.90 -1.38 -11.47
N ALA A 190 -8.50 -1.59 -10.21
CA ALA A 190 -7.53 -2.61 -9.84
C ALA A 190 -8.04 -4.01 -10.26
N LYS A 191 -7.13 -4.93 -10.60
CA LYS A 191 -7.48 -6.33 -10.91
C LYS A 191 -8.15 -7.07 -9.75
N ARG A 192 -7.93 -6.62 -8.50
CA ARG A 192 -8.50 -7.20 -7.29
C ARG A 192 -9.51 -6.22 -6.69
N GLU A 193 -10.71 -6.71 -6.46
CA GLU A 193 -11.74 -6.04 -5.66
C GLU A 193 -11.41 -6.22 -4.16
N LEU A 194 -10.30 -5.61 -3.72
CA LEU A 194 -10.03 -5.43 -2.29
C LEU A 194 -10.60 -4.09 -1.87
N GLU A 195 -11.42 -4.10 -0.82
CA GLU A 195 -12.11 -2.91 -0.34
C GLU A 195 -11.49 -2.37 0.97
N GLY A 196 -11.79 -1.11 1.28
CA GLY A 196 -11.46 -0.51 2.58
C GLY A 196 -9.95 -0.46 2.89
N ALA A 197 -9.61 -0.76 4.15
CA ALA A 197 -8.24 -0.61 4.68
C ALA A 197 -7.24 -1.66 4.16
N GLU A 198 -7.72 -2.73 3.52
CA GLU A 198 -6.89 -3.79 2.92
C GLU A 198 -6.61 -3.55 1.43
N ALA A 199 -7.26 -2.57 0.79
CA ALA A 199 -7.07 -2.22 -0.61
C ALA A 199 -5.67 -1.63 -0.92
N PRO A 200 -4.92 -2.17 -1.90
CA PRO A 200 -3.71 -1.53 -2.41
C PRO A 200 -4.00 -0.12 -2.92
N PRO A 201 -3.12 0.88 -2.66
CA PRO A 201 -3.35 2.22 -3.16
C PRO A 201 -3.19 2.28 -4.68
N SER A 202 -3.97 3.12 -5.35
CA SER A 202 -3.70 3.50 -6.74
C SER A 202 -2.30 4.13 -6.85
N LEU A 203 -1.57 3.71 -7.88
CA LEU A 203 -0.26 4.28 -8.23
C LEU A 203 -0.38 5.44 -9.23
N THR A 204 -1.58 5.68 -9.76
CA THR A 204 -1.86 6.80 -10.64
C THR A 204 -1.47 8.12 -9.97
N ASP A 205 -0.67 8.91 -10.66
CA ASP A 205 -0.20 10.23 -10.23
C ASP A 205 0.62 10.22 -8.91
N SER A 206 1.15 9.06 -8.49
CA SER A 206 1.92 8.95 -7.25
C SER A 206 3.20 9.79 -7.23
N GLY A 207 3.74 10.17 -8.39
CA GLY A 207 4.87 11.10 -8.50
C GLY A 207 4.56 12.53 -8.04
N ASN A 208 3.30 12.97 -8.14
CA ASN A 208 2.86 14.25 -7.54
C ASN A 208 2.60 14.12 -6.03
N LYS A 209 2.40 12.90 -5.51
CA LYS A 209 2.03 12.64 -4.11
C LYS A 209 3.23 12.40 -3.21
N LEU A 210 4.13 11.54 -3.65
CA LEU A 210 5.19 10.97 -2.82
C LEU A 210 6.50 11.70 -3.03
N ARG A 211 7.25 11.84 -1.94
CA ARG A 211 8.64 12.32 -1.99
C ARG A 211 9.54 11.30 -2.69
N ALA A 212 10.56 11.77 -3.39
CA ALA A 212 11.51 10.88 -4.08
C ALA A 212 12.27 9.99 -3.09
N SER A 213 12.67 10.54 -1.94
CA SER A 213 13.25 9.77 -0.83
C SER A 213 12.32 8.64 -0.37
N TRP A 214 11.03 8.92 -0.21
CA TRP A 214 10.03 7.94 0.19
C TRP A 214 9.81 6.86 -0.88
N LEU A 215 9.67 7.25 -2.15
CA LEU A 215 9.58 6.31 -3.26
C LEU A 215 10.78 5.36 -3.28
N THR A 216 11.98 5.87 -3.03
CA THR A 216 13.19 5.04 -2.91
C THR A 216 13.07 4.04 -1.76
N GLN A 217 12.67 4.48 -0.57
CA GLN A 217 12.50 3.59 0.58
C GLN A 217 11.46 2.49 0.34
N VAL A 218 10.33 2.82 -0.29
CA VAL A 218 9.30 1.84 -0.61
C VAL A 218 9.81 0.87 -1.69
N LEU A 219 10.22 1.39 -2.85
CA LEU A 219 10.51 0.57 -4.03
C LEU A 219 11.80 -0.24 -3.89
N VAL A 220 12.81 0.32 -3.23
CA VAL A 220 14.15 -0.29 -3.13
C VAL A 220 14.38 -0.96 -1.78
N SER A 221 13.89 -0.36 -0.69
CA SER A 221 14.17 -0.82 0.68
C SER A 221 12.97 -1.49 1.37
N ASN A 222 11.89 -1.76 0.64
CA ASN A 222 10.69 -2.45 1.13
C ASN A 222 10.06 -1.76 2.37
N LYS A 223 10.18 -0.43 2.49
CA LYS A 223 9.55 0.33 3.58
C LYS A 223 8.03 0.25 3.46
N ARG A 224 7.36 -0.10 4.56
CA ARG A 224 5.89 -0.21 4.64
C ARG A 224 5.28 0.95 5.44
N VAL A 225 4.21 1.54 4.92
CA VAL A 225 3.41 2.57 5.63
C VAL A 225 2.14 2.02 6.27
N ARG A 226 1.69 0.84 5.84
CA ARG A 226 0.51 0.13 6.35
C ARG A 226 0.92 -1.25 6.86
N PRO A 227 1.57 -1.35 8.03
CA PRO A 227 2.11 -2.62 8.52
C PRO A 227 1.04 -3.71 8.68
N TRP A 228 -0.23 -3.33 8.88
CA TRP A 228 -1.37 -4.24 9.03
C TRP A 228 -1.87 -4.89 7.73
N MET A 229 -1.44 -4.43 6.54
CA MET A 229 -1.85 -5.08 5.30
C MET A 229 -1.27 -6.49 5.23
N LYS A 230 -2.10 -7.50 4.94
CA LYS A 230 -1.67 -8.91 4.77
C LYS A 230 -0.83 -9.11 3.51
N LEU A 231 -1.09 -8.32 2.47
CA LEU A 231 -0.29 -8.32 1.25
C LEU A 231 1.12 -7.82 1.56
N VAL A 232 2.10 -8.69 1.31
CA VAL A 232 3.53 -8.39 1.38
C VAL A 232 4.08 -8.50 -0.04
N PRO A 233 3.94 -7.44 -0.87
CA PRO A 233 4.49 -7.47 -2.22
C PRO A 233 6.02 -7.58 -2.16
N GLU A 234 6.58 -8.43 -3.01
CA GLU A 234 8.01 -8.42 -3.30
C GLU A 234 8.32 -7.13 -4.07
N HIS A 235 9.05 -6.21 -3.45
CA HIS A 235 9.39 -4.94 -4.08
C HIS A 235 10.57 -5.16 -5.04
N GLY A 236 10.60 -4.39 -6.14
CA GLY A 236 11.59 -4.60 -7.21
C GLY A 236 13.05 -4.29 -6.83
N GLY A 237 13.33 -3.88 -5.58
CA GLY A 237 14.67 -3.66 -5.08
C GLY A 237 15.43 -2.64 -5.94
N GLU A 238 16.71 -2.93 -6.21
CA GLU A 238 17.54 -2.08 -7.07
C GLU A 238 16.99 -1.96 -8.51
N ALA A 239 16.32 -2.99 -9.02
CA ALA A 239 15.70 -2.96 -10.35
C ALA A 239 14.54 -1.95 -10.44
N ALA A 240 13.95 -1.56 -9.30
CA ALA A 240 12.91 -0.53 -9.24
C ALA A 240 13.46 0.89 -9.06
N ARG A 241 14.79 1.11 -8.93
CA ARG A 241 15.34 2.44 -8.63
C ARG A 241 14.99 3.48 -9.68
N SER A 242 15.02 3.12 -10.95
CA SER A 242 14.65 4.03 -12.05
C SER A 242 13.19 4.48 -11.98
N LEU A 243 12.29 3.69 -11.39
CA LEU A 243 10.88 4.07 -11.21
C LEU A 243 10.73 5.32 -10.34
N VAL A 244 11.66 5.61 -9.43
CA VAL A 244 11.61 6.83 -8.60
C VAL A 244 11.54 8.08 -9.49
N ASN A 245 12.37 8.14 -10.53
CA ASN A 245 12.38 9.24 -11.48
C ASN A 245 11.17 9.17 -12.41
N LEU A 246 10.85 7.98 -12.91
CA LEU A 246 9.77 7.78 -13.86
C LEU A 246 8.39 8.14 -13.27
N PHE A 247 8.15 7.92 -11.97
CA PHE A 247 6.94 8.39 -11.30
C PHE A 247 6.81 9.91 -11.37
N ALA A 248 7.88 10.65 -11.09
CA ALA A 248 7.86 12.11 -11.16
C ALA A 248 7.68 12.61 -12.62
N GLN A 249 8.42 12.04 -13.57
CA GLN A 249 8.31 12.36 -15.00
C GLN A 249 6.91 12.09 -15.53
N HIS A 250 6.30 10.95 -15.18
CA HIS A 250 4.95 10.59 -15.56
C HIS A 250 3.88 11.51 -14.93
N ALA A 251 4.13 12.03 -13.74
CA ALA A 251 3.20 12.95 -13.06
C ALA A 251 3.35 14.42 -13.50
N GLY A 252 4.37 14.73 -14.32
CA GLY A 252 4.82 16.11 -14.61
C GLY A 252 5.29 16.86 -13.36
N ALA A 253 5.73 16.10 -12.36
CA ALA A 253 6.25 16.62 -11.11
C ALA A 253 7.76 16.83 -11.25
N GLU A 254 8.31 17.77 -10.49
CA GLU A 254 9.75 17.85 -10.30
C GLU A 254 10.21 16.67 -9.43
N LEU A 255 11.38 16.13 -9.74
CA LEU A 255 12.00 15.09 -8.92
C LEU A 255 12.45 15.70 -7.59
N GLY A 256 12.16 15.01 -6.49
CA GLY A 256 12.61 15.41 -5.16
C GLY A 256 11.49 15.40 -4.12
N GLU A 257 11.60 16.33 -3.18
CA GLU A 257 10.86 16.34 -1.92
C GLU A 257 9.57 17.16 -1.95
N GLY A 258 9.29 17.86 -3.06
CA GLY A 258 8.19 18.82 -3.16
C GLY A 258 8.48 20.13 -2.41
N THR A 259 7.42 20.85 -2.03
CA THR A 259 7.57 22.15 -1.35
C THR A 259 8.16 22.00 0.07
N THR A 260 9.27 22.70 0.32
CA THR A 260 9.90 22.80 1.64
C THR A 260 8.98 23.54 2.61
N VAL A 261 8.74 22.93 3.76
CA VAL A 261 8.04 23.58 4.89
C VAL A 261 9.11 24.21 5.78
N PRO A 262 9.01 25.51 6.11
CA PRO A 262 9.87 26.12 7.12
C PRO A 262 9.77 25.37 8.44
N GLN A 263 10.85 25.31 9.21
CA GLN A 263 10.81 24.66 10.52
C GLN A 263 9.80 25.37 11.44
N PRO A 264 8.74 24.68 11.90
CA PRO A 264 7.70 25.31 12.68
C PRO A 264 8.16 25.57 14.12
N SER A 265 7.67 26.66 14.72
CA SER A 265 7.90 26.93 16.13
C SER A 265 7.13 25.93 17.02
N PRO A 266 7.53 25.73 18.29
CA PRO A 266 6.77 24.89 19.23
C PRO A 266 5.30 25.31 19.37
N VAL A 267 5.01 26.61 19.28
CA VAL A 267 3.63 27.13 19.31
C VAL A 267 2.84 26.69 18.09
N GLN A 268 3.42 26.81 16.89
CA GLN A 268 2.77 26.36 15.65
C GLN A 268 2.53 24.85 15.63
N VAL A 269 3.46 24.07 16.19
CA VAL A 269 3.28 22.62 16.36
C VAL A 269 2.13 22.33 17.31
N ALA A 270 2.05 23.01 18.46
CA ALA A 270 1.00 22.81 19.44
C ALA A 270 -0.40 23.15 18.88
N GLU A 271 -0.53 24.24 18.12
CA GLU A 271 -1.77 24.61 17.44
C GLU A 271 -2.25 23.52 16.47
N GLY A 272 -1.33 22.96 15.68
CA GLY A 272 -1.64 21.86 14.78
C GLY A 272 -1.98 20.55 15.51
N VAL A 273 -1.28 20.23 16.60
CA VAL A 273 -1.58 19.04 17.44
C VAL A 273 -2.98 19.10 18.02
N LYS A 274 -3.44 20.29 18.46
CA LYS A 274 -4.82 20.47 18.93
C LYS A 274 -5.84 20.06 17.86
N LEU A 275 -5.59 20.37 16.59
CA LEU A 275 -6.46 19.96 15.48
C LEU A 275 -6.46 18.45 15.23
N LEU A 276 -5.40 17.72 15.58
CA LEU A 276 -5.32 16.26 15.41
C LEU A 276 -6.16 15.48 16.43
N GLY A 277 -6.33 16.06 17.64
CA GLY A 277 -6.99 15.43 18.78
C GLY A 277 -8.52 15.51 18.76
N LYS A 278 -9.14 14.99 19.83
CA LYS A 278 -10.60 14.96 20.04
C LYS A 278 -11.12 16.12 20.91
N GLY A 279 -10.22 16.95 21.43
CA GLY A 279 -10.57 18.10 22.25
C GLY A 279 -11.36 19.17 21.49
N GLU A 280 -11.73 20.23 22.20
CA GLU A 280 -12.53 21.32 21.64
C GLU A 280 -11.87 21.96 20.41
N GLY A 281 -12.59 21.96 19.28
CA GLY A 281 -12.10 22.47 18.00
C GLY A 281 -11.17 21.53 17.24
N GLY A 282 -10.90 20.32 17.76
CA GLY A 282 -10.17 19.26 17.09
C GLY A 282 -10.97 18.61 15.95
N LEU A 283 -10.27 17.97 15.03
CA LEU A 283 -10.84 17.24 13.88
C LEU A 283 -10.88 15.73 14.11
N ALA A 284 -10.41 15.26 15.27
CA ALA A 284 -10.36 13.86 15.67
C ALA A 284 -9.67 12.95 14.64
N CYS A 285 -8.59 13.42 14.02
CA CYS A 285 -7.80 12.67 13.03
C CYS A 285 -7.35 11.30 13.57
N ILE A 286 -7.02 11.24 14.87
CA ILE A 286 -6.61 10.03 15.61
C ILE A 286 -7.71 8.96 15.74
N ASN A 287 -8.96 9.25 15.37
CA ASN A 287 -9.99 8.21 15.28
C ASN A 287 -9.76 7.26 14.11
N CYS A 288 -9.15 7.75 13.03
CA CYS A 288 -8.92 6.95 11.83
C CYS A 288 -7.45 6.74 11.53
N HIS A 289 -6.56 7.64 11.92
CA HIS A 289 -5.12 7.49 11.68
C HIS A 289 -4.38 6.98 12.90
N ASP A 290 -3.47 6.03 12.69
CA ASP A 290 -2.48 5.68 13.71
C ASP A 290 -1.63 6.92 14.05
N PHE A 291 -1.06 6.95 15.26
CA PHE A 291 -0.26 8.07 15.72
C PHE A 291 0.87 7.60 16.63
N ALA A 292 2.12 7.85 16.23
CA ALA A 292 3.30 7.48 17.00
C ALA A 292 3.32 5.99 17.41
N GLY A 293 2.85 5.12 16.52
CA GLY A 293 2.70 3.68 16.76
C GLY A 293 1.44 3.27 17.53
N HIS A 294 0.68 4.21 18.11
CA HIS A 294 -0.63 3.92 18.69
C HIS A 294 -1.65 3.74 17.56
N ARG A 295 -2.47 2.68 17.66
CA ARG A 295 -3.52 2.44 16.68
C ARG A 295 -4.65 3.45 16.86
N SER A 296 -5.22 3.86 15.73
CA SER A 296 -6.51 4.56 15.67
C SER A 296 -7.65 3.84 16.40
N ALA A 297 -8.59 4.62 16.93
CA ALA A 297 -9.72 4.09 17.72
C ALA A 297 -10.80 3.40 16.87
N GLY A 298 -10.94 3.75 15.59
CA GLY A 298 -11.99 3.25 14.69
C GLY A 298 -11.65 1.96 13.94
N ASP A 299 -12.63 1.49 13.17
CA ASP A 299 -12.50 0.32 12.27
C ASP A 299 -11.76 0.68 10.96
N LEU A 300 -11.92 1.92 10.51
CA LEU A 300 -11.13 2.47 9.41
C LEU A 300 -9.74 2.85 9.91
N ARG A 301 -8.71 2.32 9.25
CA ARG A 301 -7.31 2.52 9.65
C ARG A 301 -6.49 3.21 8.55
N GLY A 302 -6.02 4.40 8.86
CA GLY A 302 -5.16 5.26 8.06
C GLY A 302 -3.69 5.20 8.52
N PRO A 303 -2.73 5.51 7.63
CA PRO A 303 -1.29 5.53 7.96
C PRO A 303 -0.94 6.41 9.16
N ASP A 304 0.13 6.04 9.86
CA ASP A 304 0.67 6.79 10.99
C ASP A 304 0.97 8.25 10.59
N MET A 305 0.33 9.20 11.27
CA MET A 305 0.47 10.62 10.93
C MET A 305 1.89 11.14 11.14
N THR A 306 2.64 10.55 12.07
CA THR A 306 4.02 10.96 12.38
C THR A 306 4.99 10.66 11.22
N GLU A 307 4.62 9.80 10.28
CA GLU A 307 5.43 9.47 9.09
C GLU A 307 5.00 10.30 7.85
N MET A 308 3.95 11.13 7.94
CA MET A 308 3.42 11.87 6.78
C MET A 308 4.45 12.84 6.18
N HIS A 309 5.20 13.57 7.01
CA HIS A 309 6.20 14.53 6.55
C HIS A 309 7.33 13.89 5.73
N ALA A 310 7.72 12.66 6.06
CA ALA A 310 8.75 11.92 5.33
C ALA A 310 8.22 11.31 4.02
N ARG A 311 6.89 11.15 3.91
CA ARG A 311 6.24 10.42 2.82
C ARG A 311 5.63 11.31 1.75
N ILE A 312 4.87 12.32 2.17
CA ILE A 312 3.96 13.09 1.32
C ILE A 312 4.55 14.45 1.02
N ARG A 313 4.42 14.88 -0.24
CA ARG A 313 4.76 16.23 -0.66
C ARG A 313 3.75 17.21 -0.07
N THR A 314 4.24 18.31 0.51
CA THR A 314 3.40 19.28 1.22
C THR A 314 2.32 19.87 0.33
N ASP A 315 2.66 20.23 -0.89
CA ASP A 315 1.73 20.75 -1.90
C ASP A 315 0.63 19.75 -2.24
N TRP A 316 0.92 18.44 -2.23
CA TRP A 316 -0.10 17.42 -2.37
C TRP A 316 -0.96 17.29 -1.12
N LEU A 317 -0.36 17.33 0.08
CA LEU A 317 -1.08 17.23 1.34
C LEU A 317 -2.10 18.36 1.51
N LEU A 318 -1.75 19.60 1.17
CA LEU A 318 -2.68 20.73 1.24
C LEU A 318 -3.91 20.53 0.33
N ARG A 319 -3.71 20.00 -0.88
CA ARG A 319 -4.80 19.70 -1.82
C ARG A 319 -5.69 18.57 -1.31
N TRP A 320 -5.05 17.53 -0.77
CA TRP A 320 -5.72 16.40 -0.15
C TRP A 320 -6.57 16.84 1.05
N LEU A 321 -6.02 17.67 1.95
CA LEU A 321 -6.78 18.20 3.08
C LEU A 321 -7.97 19.05 2.60
N ARG A 322 -7.78 19.89 1.57
CA ARG A 322 -8.84 20.77 1.07
C ARG A 322 -10.06 20.00 0.55
N GLU A 323 -9.85 19.01 -0.32
CA GLU A 323 -10.93 18.19 -0.90
C GLU A 323 -10.40 16.79 -1.31
N PRO A 324 -10.40 15.81 -0.39
CA PRO A 324 -9.86 14.47 -0.66
C PRO A 324 -10.52 13.76 -1.85
N SER A 325 -11.85 13.90 -1.98
CA SER A 325 -12.66 13.27 -3.03
C SER A 325 -12.29 13.71 -4.45
N ARG A 326 -11.73 14.92 -4.59
CA ARG A 326 -11.26 15.45 -5.87
C ARG A 326 -10.03 14.69 -6.38
N LEU A 327 -9.16 14.24 -5.48
CA LEU A 327 -7.95 13.47 -5.80
C LEU A 327 -8.21 11.95 -5.81
N GLN A 328 -9.09 11.48 -4.93
CA GLN A 328 -9.47 10.06 -4.83
C GLN A 328 -10.98 9.93 -4.56
N PRO A 329 -11.81 9.74 -5.60
CA PRO A 329 -13.23 9.48 -5.46
C PRO A 329 -13.50 8.28 -4.54
N GLY A 330 -14.51 8.38 -3.68
CA GLY A 330 -14.87 7.31 -2.74
C GLY A 330 -13.93 7.17 -1.53
N THR A 331 -12.96 8.07 -1.34
CA THR A 331 -12.12 8.07 -0.12
C THR A 331 -12.96 8.27 1.14
N ALA A 332 -12.61 7.55 2.22
CA ALA A 332 -13.24 7.70 3.52
C ALA A 332 -12.78 8.97 4.28
N MET A 333 -11.75 9.66 3.79
CA MET A 333 -11.25 10.87 4.45
C MET A 333 -12.25 12.03 4.31
N PRO A 334 -12.71 12.64 5.41
CA PRO A 334 -13.69 13.71 5.35
C PRO A 334 -13.15 14.99 4.69
N ALA A 335 -14.03 15.75 4.05
CA ALA A 335 -13.73 17.03 3.41
C ALA A 335 -13.81 18.20 4.42
N PHE A 336 -13.06 18.13 5.52
CA PHE A 336 -13.14 19.08 6.66
C PHE A 336 -13.04 20.56 6.28
N PHE A 337 -12.37 20.86 5.17
CA PHE A 337 -12.05 22.22 4.77
C PHE A 337 -12.78 22.66 3.49
N SER A 338 -13.59 21.82 2.85
CA SER A 338 -14.19 22.14 1.55
C SER A 338 -15.21 23.29 1.61
N ASP A 339 -16.00 23.37 2.69
CA ASP A 339 -17.09 24.36 2.85
C ASP A 339 -16.68 25.57 3.70
N MET A 340 -15.37 25.78 3.85
CA MET A 340 -14.79 26.85 4.65
C MET A 340 -14.18 27.94 3.76
N PRO A 341 -14.24 29.24 4.15
CA PRO A 341 -13.55 30.31 3.45
C PRO A 341 -12.07 29.97 3.21
N ALA A 342 -11.57 30.25 2.00
CA ALA A 342 -10.25 29.77 1.55
C ALA A 342 -9.11 30.17 2.51
N ALA A 343 -9.11 31.41 3.01
CA ALA A 343 -8.11 31.89 3.95
C ALA A 343 -8.15 31.13 5.30
N GLN A 344 -9.34 30.88 5.84
CA GLN A 344 -9.51 30.17 7.11
C GLN A 344 -9.10 28.69 6.98
N ALA A 345 -9.49 28.05 5.88
CA ALA A 345 -9.07 26.69 5.59
C ALA A 345 -7.55 26.60 5.42
N HIS A 346 -6.96 27.54 4.67
CA HIS A 346 -5.51 27.57 4.47
C HIS A 346 -4.77 27.70 5.81
N ALA A 347 -5.22 28.57 6.70
CA ALA A 347 -4.62 28.71 8.04
C ALA A 347 -4.65 27.40 8.83
N LYS A 348 -5.80 26.71 8.89
CA LYS A 348 -5.92 25.42 9.61
C LYS A 348 -5.11 24.30 8.95
N MET A 349 -5.11 24.21 7.62
CA MET A 349 -4.32 23.23 6.89
C MET A 349 -2.81 23.47 7.10
N THR A 350 -2.37 24.72 7.12
CA THR A 350 -0.98 25.08 7.43
C THR A 350 -0.62 24.70 8.86
N ALA A 351 -1.50 24.91 9.85
CA ALA A 351 -1.27 24.45 11.22
C ALA A 351 -1.11 22.92 11.28
N LEU A 352 -1.95 22.16 10.59
CA LEU A 352 -1.80 20.70 10.46
C LEU A 352 -0.47 20.30 9.82
N VAL A 353 -0.09 20.93 8.71
CA VAL A 353 1.18 20.68 8.02
C VAL A 353 2.38 20.96 8.95
N ASN A 354 2.34 22.07 9.70
CA ASN A 354 3.37 22.42 10.67
C ASN A 354 3.51 21.36 11.77
N ALA A 355 2.39 20.90 12.34
CA ALA A 355 2.44 19.80 13.30
C ALA A 355 3.06 18.54 12.67
N LEU A 356 2.55 18.10 11.52
CA LEU A 356 3.04 16.88 10.86
C LEU A 356 4.53 16.94 10.50
N ALA A 357 5.07 18.13 10.21
CA ALA A 357 6.49 18.36 9.93
C ALA A 357 7.40 18.03 11.13
N ALA A 358 6.90 18.06 12.37
CA ALA A 358 7.64 17.67 13.57
C ALA A 358 7.81 16.13 13.71
N GLY A 359 7.10 15.34 12.90
CA GLY A 359 7.30 13.91 12.78
C GLY A 359 7.14 13.13 14.08
N LYS A 360 8.13 12.31 14.43
CA LYS A 360 8.12 11.46 15.64
C LYS A 360 8.25 12.23 16.95
N SER A 361 8.64 13.50 16.89
CA SER A 361 8.76 14.38 18.06
C SER A 361 7.45 15.09 18.40
N LEU A 362 6.37 14.76 17.69
CA LEU A 362 5.05 15.33 17.93
C LEU A 362 4.55 15.01 19.35
N PRO A 363 4.08 16.02 20.11
CA PRO A 363 3.29 15.79 21.32
C PRO A 363 2.07 14.93 21.03
N LEU A 364 1.66 14.10 21.99
CA LEU A 364 0.46 13.28 21.86
C LEU A 364 -0.79 14.17 21.81
N PRO A 365 -1.67 14.01 20.80
CA PRO A 365 -2.94 14.72 20.76
C PRO A 365 -3.86 14.28 21.88
N GLU A 366 -4.66 15.23 22.37
CA GLU A 366 -5.74 14.96 23.33
C GLU A 366 -6.71 13.90 22.77
N GLY A 367 -7.15 12.96 23.61
CA GLY A 367 -8.01 11.87 23.18
C GLY A 367 -7.29 10.65 22.61
N LEU A 368 -5.96 10.69 22.43
CA LEU A 368 -5.20 9.54 21.90
C LEU A 368 -5.21 8.37 22.89
N LEU A 369 -5.02 8.67 24.17
CA LEU A 369 -4.89 7.67 25.22
C LEU A 369 -6.21 7.35 25.93
N ASP A 370 -7.30 8.02 25.56
CA ASP A 370 -8.61 7.89 26.20
C ASP A 370 -9.41 6.67 25.68
N GLY A 371 -8.83 5.89 24.77
CA GLY A 371 -9.38 4.62 24.28
C GLY A 371 -8.75 3.40 24.98
N PRO A 372 -9.28 2.18 24.75
CA PRO A 372 -8.57 0.96 25.13
C PRO A 372 -7.18 1.01 24.50
N GLN A 373 -6.16 1.10 25.33
CA GLN A 373 -4.77 1.13 24.89
C GLN A 373 -4.50 -0.12 24.06
N ASP A 374 -4.04 0.09 22.83
CA ASP A 374 -3.71 -1.00 21.93
C ASP A 374 -2.39 -1.62 22.36
N PHE A 375 -2.46 -2.54 23.33
CA PHE A 375 -1.33 -3.33 23.79
C PHE A 375 -1.05 -4.51 22.84
N ARG A 376 -1.27 -4.35 21.53
CA ARG A 376 -0.86 -5.36 20.57
C ARG A 376 0.61 -5.22 20.22
N LEU A 377 1.34 -6.32 20.35
CA LEU A 377 2.67 -6.45 19.75
C LEU A 377 2.49 -6.68 18.24
N VAL A 378 3.10 -5.81 17.44
CA VAL A 378 3.01 -5.87 15.97
C VAL A 378 4.37 -6.27 15.40
N VAL A 379 4.36 -7.30 14.55
CA VAL A 379 5.54 -7.72 13.79
C VAL A 379 5.60 -6.90 12.51
N ARG A 380 6.73 -6.24 12.27
CA ARG A 380 6.97 -5.46 11.04
C ARG A 380 7.92 -6.24 10.13
N ASP A 381 9.16 -5.78 10.07
CA ASP A 381 10.17 -6.30 9.14
C ASP A 381 11.13 -7.29 9.81
N GLU A 382 11.02 -7.45 11.14
CA GLU A 382 11.91 -8.29 11.95
C GLU A 382 11.11 -9.17 12.93
N PRO A 383 11.60 -10.38 13.27
CA PRO A 383 10.96 -11.24 14.25
C PRO A 383 10.82 -10.56 15.61
N VAL A 384 9.67 -10.74 16.26
CA VAL A 384 9.42 -10.30 17.64
C VAL A 384 9.38 -11.53 18.54
N VAL A 385 10.21 -11.55 19.58
CA VAL A 385 10.24 -12.61 20.59
C VAL A 385 9.72 -12.05 21.91
N PHE A 386 8.66 -12.65 22.44
CA PHE A 386 8.01 -12.19 23.67
C PHE A 386 7.71 -13.35 24.62
N ARG A 387 8.35 -13.33 25.79
CA ARG A 387 8.09 -14.30 26.86
C ARG A 387 6.82 -13.88 27.60
N THR A 388 5.83 -14.74 27.65
CA THR A 388 4.52 -14.40 28.21
C THR A 388 3.72 -15.62 28.60
N PHE A 389 2.66 -15.40 29.38
CA PHE A 389 1.62 -16.40 29.57
C PHE A 389 0.66 -16.30 28.38
N ILE A 390 0.32 -17.44 27.78
CA ILE A 390 -0.64 -17.50 26.68
C ILE A 390 -1.48 -18.76 26.86
N ALA A 391 -2.77 -18.65 26.55
CA ALA A 391 -3.69 -19.77 26.68
C ALA A 391 -3.21 -20.98 25.84
N ASP A 392 -3.54 -22.18 26.31
CA ASP A 392 -3.22 -23.47 25.69
C ASP A 392 -1.72 -23.83 25.62
N SER A 393 -0.87 -23.18 26.40
CA SER A 393 0.56 -23.46 26.52
C SER A 393 1.02 -23.39 27.98
N SER A 394 2.25 -23.82 28.25
CA SER A 394 2.82 -23.77 29.61
C SER A 394 3.07 -22.34 30.10
N THR A 395 3.39 -22.20 31.40
CA THR A 395 3.80 -20.92 31.99
C THR A 395 5.18 -20.44 31.48
N ARG A 396 5.92 -21.29 30.77
CA ARG A 396 7.23 -20.99 30.18
C ARG A 396 7.13 -20.77 28.67
N SER A 397 6.08 -20.10 28.24
CA SER A 397 5.81 -19.86 26.83
C SER A 397 6.63 -18.69 26.27
N ILE A 398 7.10 -18.89 25.04
CA ILE A 398 7.81 -17.89 24.25
C ILE A 398 7.02 -17.71 22.96
N ALA A 399 6.26 -16.62 22.86
CA ALA A 399 5.58 -16.25 21.64
C ALA A 399 6.60 -15.63 20.68
N VAL A 400 6.57 -16.06 19.42
CA VAL A 400 7.43 -15.55 18.37
C VAL A 400 6.57 -15.17 17.17
N GLY A 401 6.65 -13.91 16.77
CA GLY A 401 5.99 -13.40 15.59
C GLY A 401 7.00 -13.22 14.46
N LEU A 402 6.77 -13.85 13.31
CA LEU A 402 7.66 -13.79 12.15
C LEU A 402 7.15 -12.76 11.12
N PRO A 403 8.05 -12.06 10.42
CA PRO A 403 7.66 -11.22 9.29
C PRO A 403 6.82 -11.99 8.28
N GLY A 404 5.80 -11.34 7.73
CA GLY A 404 4.86 -11.98 6.81
C GLY A 404 3.68 -12.70 7.48
N GLY A 405 3.38 -12.37 8.75
CA GLY A 405 2.09 -12.67 9.40
C GLY A 405 1.92 -14.11 9.85
N VAL A 406 3.01 -14.84 10.10
CA VAL A 406 2.98 -16.19 10.68
C VAL A 406 3.64 -16.14 12.06
N ASN A 407 2.96 -16.71 13.05
CA ASN A 407 3.37 -16.60 14.45
C ASN A 407 3.28 -17.98 15.11
N TYR A 408 4.09 -18.23 16.14
CA TYR A 408 4.07 -19.46 16.90
C TYR A 408 4.37 -19.27 18.38
N VAL A 409 4.02 -20.26 19.19
CA VAL A 409 4.47 -20.35 20.58
C VAL A 409 5.43 -21.53 20.71
N PHE A 410 6.63 -21.26 21.22
CA PHE A 410 7.52 -22.28 21.72
C PHE A 410 7.27 -22.47 23.22
N ASP A 411 6.90 -23.69 23.59
CA ASP A 411 6.73 -24.12 24.97
C ASP A 411 8.10 -24.57 25.49
N ALA A 412 8.73 -23.77 26.34
CA ALA A 412 10.05 -24.07 26.88
C ALA A 412 10.04 -25.12 28.00
N GLU A 413 8.87 -25.49 28.53
CA GLU A 413 8.75 -26.61 29.47
C GLU A 413 8.79 -27.94 28.70
N GLN A 414 8.08 -27.99 27.57
CA GLN A 414 7.99 -29.18 26.72
C GLN A 414 8.96 -29.16 25.53
N CYS A 415 9.83 -28.15 25.46
CA CYS A 415 10.85 -27.92 24.43
C CYS A 415 10.35 -28.08 22.98
N ARG A 416 9.15 -27.54 22.67
CA ARG A 416 8.47 -27.78 21.40
C ARG A 416 7.67 -26.57 20.93
N VAL A 417 7.40 -26.50 19.62
CA VAL A 417 6.41 -25.58 19.07
C VAL A 417 5.01 -26.10 19.42
N ARG A 418 4.24 -25.32 20.18
CA ARG A 418 2.96 -25.75 20.77
C ARG A 418 1.77 -25.48 19.85
N PHE A 419 1.70 -24.29 19.27
CA PHE A 419 0.71 -23.94 18.24
C PHE A 419 1.23 -22.76 17.40
N ALA A 420 0.58 -22.53 16.27
CA ALA A 420 0.90 -21.46 15.33
C ALA A 420 -0.36 -20.90 14.68
N TRP A 421 -0.31 -19.63 14.34
CA TRP A 421 -1.44 -18.90 13.76
C TRP A 421 -0.96 -17.89 12.72
N SER A 422 -1.85 -17.58 11.79
CA SER A 422 -1.66 -16.52 10.81
C SER A 422 -2.47 -15.28 11.17
N GLY A 423 -1.93 -14.11 10.85
CA GLY A 423 -2.52 -12.81 11.14
C GLY A 423 -1.68 -11.96 12.10
N GLU A 424 -2.38 -11.14 12.90
CA GLU A 424 -1.74 -10.28 13.90
C GLU A 424 -1.04 -11.12 14.98
N PHE A 425 -0.04 -10.56 15.63
CA PHE A 425 0.79 -11.35 16.55
C PHE A 425 0.08 -11.54 17.89
N LEU A 426 0.12 -10.56 18.79
CA LEU A 426 -0.29 -10.81 20.17
C LEU A 426 -0.94 -9.57 20.80
N ASP A 427 -2.10 -9.73 21.45
CA ASP A 427 -2.65 -8.74 22.38
C ASP A 427 -2.15 -9.05 23.80
N VAL A 428 -1.36 -8.14 24.35
CA VAL A 428 -0.77 -8.24 25.69
C VAL A 428 -1.46 -7.34 26.70
N ALA A 429 -2.62 -6.75 26.37
CA ALA A 429 -3.43 -5.98 27.31
C ALA A 429 -3.71 -6.78 28.60
N PRO A 430 -4.09 -8.07 28.57
CA PRO A 430 -4.34 -8.84 29.79
C PRO A 430 -3.11 -9.01 30.69
N VAL A 431 -1.90 -8.90 30.11
CA VAL A 431 -0.63 -9.05 30.81
C VAL A 431 -0.21 -7.72 31.45
N TRP A 432 -0.44 -6.61 30.76
CA TRP A 432 0.14 -5.29 31.11
C TRP A 432 -0.84 -4.33 31.79
N THR A 433 -2.14 -4.60 31.77
CA THR A 433 -3.15 -3.73 32.40
C THR A 433 -3.55 -4.17 33.79
N GLY A 434 -3.98 -3.22 34.63
CA GLY A 434 -4.43 -3.48 35.99
C GLY A 434 -3.33 -4.09 36.86
N ARG A 435 -3.61 -5.21 37.52
CA ARG A 435 -2.63 -5.99 38.28
C ARG A 435 -1.86 -7.02 37.42
N GLY A 436 -2.11 -7.04 36.11
CA GLY A 436 -1.58 -8.05 35.19
C GLY A 436 -2.06 -9.47 35.50
N GLY A 437 -1.33 -10.46 34.96
CA GLY A 437 -1.53 -11.89 35.26
C GLY A 437 -2.53 -12.63 34.37
N GLY A 438 -3.24 -11.93 33.48
CA GLY A 438 -4.04 -12.59 32.44
C GLY A 438 -3.15 -13.14 31.32
N PRO A 439 -3.55 -14.23 30.64
CA PRO A 439 -2.82 -14.72 29.48
C PRO A 439 -2.97 -13.73 28.31
N ALA A 440 -1.86 -13.47 27.61
CA ALA A 440 -1.88 -12.81 26.32
C ALA A 440 -2.78 -13.57 25.33
N LYS A 441 -3.30 -12.87 24.34
CA LYS A 441 -4.19 -13.44 23.33
C LYS A 441 -3.48 -13.51 21.97
N ALA A 442 -3.40 -14.69 21.39
CA ALA A 442 -3.00 -14.85 19.99
C ALA A 442 -4.06 -14.22 19.08
N LEU A 443 -3.63 -13.38 18.14
CA LEU A 443 -4.54 -12.61 17.30
C LEU A 443 -4.59 -13.15 15.87
N GLY A 444 -5.38 -14.20 15.64
CA GLY A 444 -5.56 -14.68 14.29
C GLY A 444 -6.08 -16.09 14.23
N LYS A 445 -5.98 -16.68 13.03
CA LYS A 445 -6.47 -18.03 12.78
C LYS A 445 -5.38 -19.03 13.12
N ARG A 446 -5.62 -19.83 14.15
CA ARG A 446 -4.74 -20.96 14.50
C ARG A 446 -4.83 -22.02 13.40
N PHE A 447 -3.70 -22.37 12.81
CA PHE A 447 -3.60 -23.36 11.73
C PHE A 447 -2.85 -24.63 12.15
N PHE A 448 -2.13 -24.56 13.28
CA PHE A 448 -1.36 -25.67 13.82
C PHE A 448 -1.51 -25.74 15.34
N THR A 449 -1.68 -26.94 15.88
CA THR A 449 -1.65 -27.23 17.33
C THR A 449 -0.99 -28.58 17.54
N ALA A 450 0.16 -28.60 18.21
CA ALA A 450 0.90 -29.83 18.44
C ALA A 450 0.20 -30.73 19.48
N PRO A 451 0.15 -32.06 19.29
CA PRO A 451 -0.30 -33.02 20.30
C PRO A 451 0.63 -33.00 21.53
N ILE A 452 0.26 -33.63 22.63
CA ILE A 452 1.12 -33.70 23.83
C ILE A 452 2.45 -34.42 23.50
N GLY A 453 3.55 -33.98 24.15
CA GLY A 453 4.88 -34.56 23.99
C GLY A 453 5.79 -33.79 23.03
N ASN A 454 7.10 -33.94 23.19
CA ASN A 454 8.11 -33.43 22.25
C ASN A 454 8.10 -34.29 20.97
N PRO A 455 8.35 -33.76 19.76
CA PRO A 455 8.41 -34.60 18.56
C PRO A 455 9.71 -35.42 18.44
N LEU A 456 10.79 -35.07 19.17
CA LEU A 456 12.05 -35.81 19.11
C LEU A 456 12.11 -36.92 20.17
N ARG A 457 12.71 -38.05 19.81
CA ARG A 457 13.09 -39.14 20.73
C ARG A 457 14.53 -39.53 20.47
N ILE A 458 15.29 -39.80 21.54
CA ILE A 458 16.66 -40.30 21.46
C ILE A 458 16.74 -41.58 22.26
N GLY A 459 17.10 -42.68 21.59
CA GLY A 459 17.01 -44.04 22.11
C GLY A 459 15.65 -44.67 21.81
N ASN A 460 14.80 -44.80 22.83
CA ASN A 460 13.50 -45.47 22.74
C ASN A 460 12.41 -44.51 22.19
N PRO A 461 11.80 -44.79 21.02
CA PRO A 461 10.76 -43.94 20.44
C PRO A 461 9.41 -43.97 21.18
N ASP A 462 9.17 -44.98 22.02
CA ASP A 462 7.90 -45.18 22.73
C ASP A 462 7.89 -44.57 24.15
N ALA A 463 9.05 -44.14 24.66
CA ALA A 463 9.18 -43.50 25.96
C ALA A 463 9.15 -41.98 25.84
N GLU A 464 8.47 -41.28 26.74
CA GLU A 464 8.59 -39.82 26.83
C GLU A 464 10.02 -39.42 27.23
N PRO A 465 10.65 -38.47 26.52
CA PRO A 465 12.03 -38.09 26.79
C PRO A 465 12.12 -37.21 28.03
N GLN A 466 13.27 -37.25 28.70
CA GLN A 466 13.68 -36.21 29.63
C GLN A 466 14.09 -34.97 28.83
N LEU A 467 13.49 -33.83 29.18
CA LEU A 467 13.68 -32.56 28.50
C LEU A 467 14.31 -31.54 29.45
N LYS A 468 15.27 -30.78 28.94
CA LYS A 468 15.86 -29.67 29.69
C LYS A 468 16.09 -28.49 28.75
N PHE A 469 15.30 -27.44 28.94
CA PHE A 469 15.50 -26.21 28.19
C PHE A 469 16.74 -25.45 28.68
N LEU A 470 17.62 -25.07 27.75
CA LEU A 470 18.88 -24.39 28.05
C LEU A 470 18.81 -22.88 27.72
N GLY A 471 17.79 -22.43 27.00
CA GLY A 471 17.61 -21.04 26.61
C GLY A 471 17.47 -20.86 25.10
N TYR A 472 17.59 -19.62 24.64
CA TYR A 472 17.70 -19.29 23.23
C TYR A 472 18.68 -18.15 23.02
N ARG A 473 19.23 -18.06 21.82
CA ARG A 473 19.99 -16.91 21.33
C ARG A 473 19.37 -16.39 20.05
N LEU A 474 19.68 -15.14 19.68
CA LEU A 474 19.26 -14.60 18.40
C LEU A 474 20.37 -14.79 17.37
N VAL A 475 20.06 -15.50 16.27
CA VAL A 475 20.94 -15.67 15.11
C VAL A 475 20.28 -14.93 13.96
N ASN A 476 20.91 -13.87 13.46
CA ASN A 476 20.32 -12.96 12.46
C ASN A 476 18.92 -12.45 12.88
N LYS A 477 18.75 -12.14 14.18
CA LYS A 477 17.49 -11.71 14.82
C LYS A 477 16.40 -12.80 14.97
N PHE A 478 16.60 -14.01 14.44
CA PHE A 478 15.70 -15.14 14.68
C PHE A 478 16.09 -15.91 15.94
N PRO A 479 15.13 -16.38 16.75
CA PRO A 479 15.45 -17.22 17.91
C PRO A 479 15.91 -18.62 17.47
N GLU A 480 17.04 -19.04 18.03
CA GLU A 480 17.51 -20.42 18.03
C GLU A 480 17.40 -20.97 19.45
N PHE A 481 16.45 -21.89 19.64
CA PHE A 481 16.19 -22.53 20.91
C PHE A 481 17.19 -23.67 21.13
N SER A 482 17.70 -23.79 22.35
CA SER A 482 18.61 -24.87 22.76
C SER A 482 17.99 -25.65 23.91
N PHE A 483 17.95 -26.97 23.79
CA PHE A 483 17.43 -27.87 24.80
C PHE A 483 18.10 -29.24 24.71
N GLU A 484 18.02 -30.03 25.77
CA GLU A 484 18.47 -31.42 25.79
C GLU A 484 17.27 -32.36 25.66
N VAL A 485 17.44 -33.43 24.89
CA VAL A 485 16.53 -34.58 24.81
C VAL A 485 17.33 -35.79 25.28
N ASN A 486 16.97 -36.37 26.43
CA ASN A 486 17.74 -37.45 27.07
C ASN A 486 19.25 -37.14 27.19
N GLY A 487 19.58 -35.89 27.52
CA GLY A 487 20.98 -35.43 27.69
C GLY A 487 21.71 -35.06 26.39
N VAL A 488 21.13 -35.30 25.20
CA VAL A 488 21.72 -34.89 23.92
C VAL A 488 21.22 -33.49 23.56
N LEU A 489 22.17 -32.59 23.27
CA LEU A 489 21.88 -31.22 22.86
C LEU A 489 21.17 -31.17 21.50
N VAL A 490 20.07 -30.45 21.46
CA VAL A 490 19.30 -30.11 20.26
C VAL A 490 19.20 -28.59 20.14
N ARG A 491 19.42 -28.08 18.93
CA ARG A 491 19.07 -26.71 18.56
C ARG A 491 17.90 -26.74 17.59
N GLN A 492 16.94 -25.85 17.80
CA GLN A 492 15.79 -25.69 16.92
C GLN A 492 15.66 -24.24 16.47
N ARG A 493 15.54 -24.03 15.15
CA ARG A 493 15.05 -22.79 14.57
C ARG A 493 13.71 -23.04 13.90
N VAL A 494 12.85 -22.03 13.92
CA VAL A 494 11.54 -22.08 13.29
C VAL A 494 11.42 -20.90 12.35
N ARG A 495 11.14 -21.19 11.07
CA ARG A 495 10.97 -20.20 10.02
C ARG A 495 9.58 -20.32 9.39
N LYS A 496 9.16 -19.24 8.73
CA LYS A 496 8.01 -19.27 7.85
C LYS A 496 8.40 -20.09 6.62
N ALA A 497 7.63 -21.12 6.31
CA ALA A 497 7.82 -21.92 5.10
C ALA A 497 7.23 -21.20 3.87
N THR A 498 7.50 -21.72 2.67
CA THR A 498 7.04 -21.13 1.40
C THR A 498 5.52 -21.20 1.22
N ALA A 499 4.88 -22.27 1.71
CA ALA A 499 3.43 -22.40 1.67
C ALA A 499 2.76 -21.50 2.73
N GLU A 500 1.54 -21.05 2.45
CA GLU A 500 0.74 -20.35 3.46
C GLU A 500 0.44 -21.28 4.65
N ASP A 501 0.26 -20.70 5.84
CA ASP A 501 -0.07 -21.44 7.06
C ASP A 501 0.86 -22.64 7.34
N SER A 502 2.16 -22.45 7.13
CA SER A 502 3.17 -23.49 7.32
C SER A 502 4.47 -22.97 7.95
N LEU A 503 5.17 -23.86 8.64
CA LEU A 503 6.42 -23.59 9.35
C LEU A 503 7.49 -24.61 8.99
N ASP A 504 8.72 -24.14 8.80
CA ASP A 504 9.91 -24.99 8.72
C ASP A 504 10.54 -25.11 10.09
N TRP A 505 10.63 -26.33 10.60
CA TRP A 505 11.36 -26.64 11.83
C TRP A 505 12.73 -27.20 11.45
N GLU A 506 13.75 -26.38 11.64
CA GLU A 506 15.14 -26.74 11.44
C GLU A 506 15.69 -27.30 12.75
N PHE A 507 16.10 -28.56 12.74
CA PHE A 507 16.75 -29.20 13.89
C PHE A 507 18.23 -29.41 13.61
N GLU A 508 19.06 -29.18 14.63
CA GLU A 508 20.44 -29.61 14.70
C GLU A 508 20.61 -30.45 15.97
N VAL A 509 21.00 -31.71 15.82
CA VAL A 509 21.18 -32.67 16.91
C VAL A 509 22.68 -32.92 17.09
N ALA A 510 23.14 -32.83 18.33
CA ALA A 510 24.52 -33.18 18.66
C ALA A 510 24.79 -34.65 18.36
N GLN A 511 26.06 -34.99 18.13
CA GLN A 511 26.45 -36.36 17.85
C GLN A 511 26.07 -37.26 19.03
N THR A 512 25.42 -38.39 18.73
CA THR A 512 25.02 -39.41 19.70
C THR A 512 25.17 -40.80 19.09
N GLY A 513 25.40 -41.81 19.93
CA GLY A 513 25.39 -43.22 19.54
C GLY A 513 23.97 -43.81 19.48
N ASP A 514 22.99 -43.11 20.06
CA ASP A 514 21.60 -43.57 20.10
C ASP A 514 20.85 -43.27 18.81
N ALA A 515 19.80 -44.07 18.54
CA ALA A 515 18.89 -43.78 17.44
C ALA A 515 18.10 -42.50 17.72
N VAL A 516 18.10 -41.57 16.76
CA VAL A 516 17.27 -40.37 16.81
C VAL A 516 16.00 -40.62 16.01
N TRP A 517 14.86 -40.30 16.61
CA TRP A 517 13.56 -40.39 15.97
C TRP A 517 12.85 -39.05 15.97
N TYR A 518 12.07 -38.82 14.91
CA TYR A 518 11.12 -37.74 14.82
C TYR A 518 9.71 -38.33 14.69
N LEU A 519 8.82 -37.93 15.60
CA LEU A 519 7.42 -38.31 15.61
C LEU A 519 6.62 -37.22 14.92
N ALA A 520 6.07 -37.52 13.74
CA ALA A 520 5.23 -36.59 13.00
C ALA A 520 3.96 -36.29 13.81
N PRO A 521 3.68 -35.00 14.11
CA PRO A 521 2.50 -34.62 14.87
C PRO A 521 1.21 -35.13 14.23
N LYS A 522 0.40 -35.88 15.00
CA LYS A 522 -0.91 -36.36 14.52
C LYS A 522 -1.82 -35.19 14.16
N GLY A 523 -2.57 -35.34 13.06
CA GLY A 523 -3.54 -34.35 12.60
C GLY A 523 -2.95 -33.19 11.79
N ILE A 524 -1.66 -33.22 11.50
CA ILE A 524 -0.93 -32.16 10.82
C ILE A 524 -0.17 -32.78 9.64
N SER A 525 -0.03 -32.07 8.53
CA SER A 525 0.79 -32.54 7.41
C SER A 525 2.26 -32.26 7.73
N THR A 526 3.11 -33.26 7.55
CA THR A 526 4.56 -33.12 7.75
C THR A 526 5.29 -33.66 6.54
N THR A 527 6.10 -32.80 5.94
CA THR A 527 7.02 -33.16 4.85
C THR A 527 8.45 -32.98 5.33
N LEU A 528 9.31 -33.92 4.97
CA LEU A 528 10.71 -33.96 5.38
C LEU A 528 11.59 -33.66 4.17
N ALA A 529 12.65 -32.89 4.37
CA ALA A 529 13.59 -32.56 3.31
C ALA A 529 14.80 -33.53 3.32
N GLY A 530 15.12 -34.09 2.15
CA GLY A 530 16.31 -34.91 1.92
C GLY A 530 16.14 -36.39 2.27
N ASP A 531 17.19 -37.17 1.97
CA ASP A 531 17.27 -38.60 2.30
C ASP A 531 17.77 -38.79 3.74
N ILE A 532 16.88 -38.52 4.70
CA ILE A 532 17.16 -38.59 6.14
C ILE A 532 16.50 -39.79 6.82
N GLY A 533 15.89 -40.69 6.05
CA GLY A 533 15.13 -41.83 6.52
C GLY A 533 13.69 -41.87 5.95
N VAL A 534 12.95 -42.92 6.29
CA VAL A 534 11.57 -43.14 5.82
C VAL A 534 10.59 -42.86 6.96
N LEU A 535 9.62 -41.98 6.70
CA LEU A 535 8.50 -41.73 7.62
C LEU A 535 7.43 -42.83 7.42
N ALA A 536 7.29 -43.72 8.40
CA ALA A 536 6.29 -44.79 8.40
C ALA A 536 5.46 -44.72 9.70
N ASP A 537 4.13 -44.84 9.58
CA ASP A 537 3.19 -44.76 10.72
C ASP A 537 3.39 -43.52 11.63
N GLY A 538 3.77 -42.39 11.03
CA GLY A 538 4.03 -41.14 11.73
C GLY A 538 5.35 -41.13 12.52
N ARG A 539 6.25 -42.09 12.29
CA ARG A 539 7.57 -42.16 12.93
C ARG A 539 8.66 -42.19 11.88
N LEU A 540 9.67 -41.34 12.06
CA LEU A 540 10.88 -41.32 11.24
C LEU A 540 12.05 -41.72 12.13
N ARG A 541 12.78 -42.76 11.75
CA ARG A 541 14.13 -42.99 12.27
C ARG A 541 15.10 -42.23 11.39
N LEU A 542 15.91 -41.35 11.97
CA LEU A 542 16.92 -40.63 11.21
C LEU A 542 18.01 -41.59 10.75
N ALA A 543 18.53 -41.36 9.54
CA ALA A 543 19.70 -42.08 9.05
C ALA A 543 20.90 -41.89 10.00
N PRO A 544 21.72 -42.92 10.25
CA PRO A 544 22.90 -42.80 11.10
C PRO A 544 23.81 -41.66 10.64
N GLY A 545 24.24 -40.80 11.58
CA GLY A 545 25.10 -39.66 11.29
C GLY A 545 24.37 -38.39 10.80
N THR A 546 23.05 -38.43 10.59
CA THR A 546 22.28 -37.20 10.32
C THR A 546 22.31 -36.27 11.52
N ARG A 547 22.94 -35.10 11.35
CA ARG A 547 23.09 -34.08 12.40
C ARG A 547 22.12 -32.93 12.26
N SER A 548 21.51 -32.75 11.11
CA SER A 548 20.52 -31.72 10.87
C SER A 548 19.46 -32.19 9.90
N PHE A 549 18.24 -31.68 10.07
CA PHE A 549 17.14 -31.95 9.17
C PHE A 549 16.07 -30.86 9.29
N ILE A 550 15.20 -30.79 8.28
CA ILE A 550 14.06 -29.86 8.25
C ILE A 550 12.77 -30.67 8.16
N ALA A 551 11.85 -30.36 9.06
CA ALA A 551 10.47 -30.82 9.00
C ALA A 551 9.55 -29.62 8.72
N THR A 552 8.95 -29.60 7.53
CA THR A 552 7.93 -28.60 7.17
C THR A 552 6.57 -29.08 7.63
N VAL A 553 5.88 -28.23 8.38
CA VAL A 553 4.64 -28.55 9.08
C VAL A 553 3.56 -27.59 8.62
N SER A 554 2.45 -28.11 8.11
CA SER A 554 1.32 -27.30 7.60
C SER A 554 -0.02 -27.80 8.11
N ALA A 555 -1.04 -26.93 8.06
CA ALA A 555 -2.42 -27.35 8.27
C ALA A 555 -2.78 -28.52 7.32
N LYS A 556 -3.64 -29.41 7.81
CA LYS A 556 -4.26 -30.46 6.98
C LYS A 556 -5.34 -29.89 6.08
#